data_AF-A0A9E4GMK4-F1
#
_entry.id   AF-A0A9E4GMK4-F1
#
_cell.length_a   1.000
_cell.length_b   1.000
_cell.length_c   1.000
_cell.angle_alpha   90.00
_cell.angle_beta   90.00
_cell.angle_gamma   90.00
#
_symmetry.space_group_name_H-M   'P 1'
#
loop_
_entity.id
_entity.type
_entity.pdbx_description
1 polymer ?
#
loop_
_entity_poly.entity_id
_entity_poly.type
_entity_poly.pdbx_seq_one_letter_code
_entity_poly.pdbx_strand_id
1 'polypeptide(L)'
;MDSVAAADNLTIEMTPKSWRLYVDDLHGAHELLDAVPDGRLSYSPAFADSRRLPAGGTLANAHVEHILLGWSANDEAWHLGLLLAPQLASLRDSRWCELAHWPDPDQSAFRELAENSGLALASVAGRPFQLVEPEAPATVAPVQEPLFEVETPSPAEVPLPRLPLDFSADWSLETGTTGMLQLVRNPRVARASIRRSLWYAFWAAVFVFLIVASHFSGIAPPGQPWIPPLAVLSTLVLLVLIIRNQMRFRNSPDLYIFDSYQMQIRARHGMRVLWSRRIEQLQSLYVTELRQKRRGAGAPTHAELNLHLSNGRFQFLLHSRQLRLLARETIALEPGVSELHSWHCNSNAQAVALYLAQALELPVWLDRRDS
;
A
#
# COMPACT_ATOMS: atom_id res chain seq x y z
N MET A 1 20.31 -10.81 33.25
CA MET A 1 18.94 -10.42 32.85
C MET A 1 19.17 -9.07 32.24
N ASP A 2 19.06 -9.04 30.93
CA ASP A 2 19.64 -7.96 30.15
C ASP A 2 18.46 -7.22 29.54
N SER A 3 18.46 -5.89 29.70
CA SER A 3 17.37 -5.03 29.26
C SER A 3 17.89 -4.03 28.24
N VAL A 4 17.13 -3.86 27.17
CA VAL A 4 17.49 -3.04 26.02
C VAL A 4 16.32 -2.12 25.69
N ALA A 5 16.56 -0.81 25.70
CA ALA A 5 15.58 0.17 25.23
C ALA A 5 15.56 0.22 23.70
N ALA A 6 14.38 0.38 23.13
CA ALA A 6 14.12 0.62 21.72
C ALA A 6 13.23 1.87 21.56
N ALA A 7 12.98 2.30 20.32
CA ALA A 7 12.09 3.42 20.06
C ALA A 7 10.64 3.16 20.51
N ASP A 8 9.82 4.21 20.52
CA ASP A 8 8.41 4.17 20.94
C ASP A 8 8.17 3.69 22.38
N ASN A 9 9.10 4.02 23.28
CA ASN A 9 9.10 3.60 24.69
C ASN A 9 9.01 2.07 24.85
N LEU A 10 9.64 1.34 23.92
CA LEU A 10 9.71 -0.11 23.98
C LEU A 10 10.94 -0.54 24.78
N THR A 11 10.75 -1.58 25.60
CA THR A 11 11.83 -2.19 26.38
C THR A 11 11.83 -3.68 26.12
N ILE A 12 12.99 -4.24 25.79
CA ILE A 12 13.19 -5.67 25.56
C ILE A 12 13.93 -6.27 26.75
N GLU A 13 13.33 -7.25 27.42
CA GLU A 13 13.98 -8.03 28.47
C GLU A 13 14.36 -9.42 27.99
N MET A 14 15.60 -9.81 28.26
CA MET A 14 16.18 -11.06 27.78
C MET A 14 16.76 -11.89 28.93
N THR A 15 16.39 -13.16 28.93
CA THR A 15 17.01 -14.20 29.75
C THR A 15 17.29 -15.42 28.87
N PRO A 16 18.10 -16.40 29.34
CA PRO A 16 18.33 -17.64 28.58
C PRO A 16 17.07 -18.45 28.28
N LYS A 17 15.93 -18.14 28.92
CA LYS A 17 14.67 -18.88 28.78
C LYS A 17 13.49 -17.99 28.39
N SER A 18 13.67 -16.70 28.22
CA SER A 18 12.58 -15.79 27.89
C SER A 18 13.08 -14.59 27.12
N TRP A 19 12.26 -14.13 26.19
CA TRP A 19 12.44 -12.86 25.51
C TRP A 19 11.11 -12.12 25.56
N ARG A 20 11.10 -10.89 26.10
CA ARG A 20 9.87 -10.12 26.32
C ARG A 20 10.00 -8.71 25.78
N LEU A 21 8.95 -8.24 25.14
CA LEU A 21 8.79 -6.87 24.68
C LEU A 21 7.70 -6.20 25.52
N TYR A 22 8.05 -5.08 26.12
CA TYR A 22 7.14 -4.22 26.86
C TYR A 22 7.04 -2.86 26.18
N VAL A 23 5.92 -2.18 26.42
CA VAL A 23 5.79 -0.74 26.22
C VAL A 23 5.64 -0.08 27.58
N ASP A 24 6.44 0.94 27.82
CA ASP A 24 6.33 1.77 29.01
C ASP A 24 5.43 2.97 28.69
N ASP A 25 4.27 3.03 29.36
CA ASP A 25 3.34 4.16 29.25
C ASP A 25 3.06 4.82 30.61
N LEU A 26 2.14 5.78 30.64
CA LEU A 26 1.78 6.52 31.87
C LEU A 26 1.16 5.64 32.98
N HIS A 27 0.67 4.44 32.63
CA HIS A 27 0.05 3.48 33.54
C HIS A 27 0.99 2.34 33.93
N GLY A 28 2.20 2.30 33.35
CA GLY A 28 3.26 1.35 33.69
C GLY A 28 3.74 0.53 32.49
N ALA A 29 4.56 -0.48 32.78
CA ALA A 29 5.07 -1.41 31.77
C ALA A 29 3.97 -2.42 31.38
N HIS A 30 3.63 -2.48 30.09
CA HIS A 30 2.68 -3.42 29.54
C HIS A 30 3.36 -4.41 28.59
N GLU A 31 3.19 -5.70 28.85
CA GLU A 31 3.74 -6.75 27.98
C GLU A 31 3.00 -6.79 26.63
N LEU A 32 3.76 -6.67 25.55
CA LEU A 32 3.27 -6.75 24.18
C LEU A 32 3.47 -8.13 23.58
N LEU A 33 4.64 -8.73 23.83
CA LEU A 33 5.02 -10.04 23.28
C LEU A 33 5.96 -10.78 24.25
N ASP A 34 5.72 -12.07 24.47
CA ASP A 34 6.55 -12.98 25.28
C ASP A 34 6.89 -14.23 24.45
N ALA A 35 8.18 -14.53 24.35
CA ALA A 35 8.69 -15.75 23.74
C ALA A 35 9.19 -16.68 24.84
N VAL A 36 8.79 -17.94 24.75
CA VAL A 36 9.19 -19.01 25.68
C VAL A 36 9.86 -20.17 24.92
N PRO A 37 10.63 -21.05 25.60
CA PRO A 37 11.48 -22.05 24.95
C PRO A 37 10.73 -23.16 24.19
N ASP A 38 9.40 -23.23 24.32
CA ASP A 38 8.56 -24.13 23.53
C ASP A 38 8.35 -23.62 22.08
N GLY A 39 8.89 -22.43 21.76
CA GLY A 39 8.80 -21.77 20.47
C GLY A 39 7.46 -21.07 20.22
N ARG A 40 6.58 -21.00 21.21
CA ARG A 40 5.35 -20.23 21.14
C ARG A 40 5.62 -18.78 21.49
N LEU A 41 5.09 -17.88 20.69
CA LEU A 41 5.06 -16.45 21.00
C LEU A 41 3.66 -16.09 21.50
N SER A 42 3.55 -15.53 22.69
CA SER A 42 2.31 -14.96 23.21
C SER A 42 2.33 -13.46 22.99
N TYR A 43 1.19 -12.84 22.71
CA TYR A 43 1.11 -11.40 22.49
C TYR A 43 -0.22 -10.80 22.95
N SER A 44 -0.21 -9.52 23.26
CA SER A 44 -1.40 -8.79 23.69
C SER A 44 -2.39 -8.58 22.52
N PRO A 45 -3.70 -8.44 22.78
CA PRO A 45 -4.69 -8.15 21.74
C PRO A 45 -4.40 -6.86 20.97
N ALA A 46 -3.95 -5.80 21.66
CA ALA A 46 -3.60 -4.53 21.03
C ALA A 46 -2.41 -4.67 20.08
N PHE A 47 -1.40 -5.45 20.48
CA PHE A 47 -0.28 -5.80 19.61
C PHE A 47 -0.77 -6.61 18.40
N ALA A 48 -1.67 -7.57 18.62
CA ALA A 48 -2.27 -8.37 17.56
C ALA A 48 -2.98 -7.51 16.52
N ASP A 49 -3.84 -6.59 16.95
CA ASP A 49 -4.65 -5.76 16.06
C ASP A 49 -3.80 -4.80 15.25
N SER A 50 -2.86 -4.11 15.91
CA SER A 50 -1.95 -3.17 15.23
C SER A 50 -1.09 -3.84 14.18
N ARG A 51 -0.62 -5.05 14.47
CA ARG A 51 0.19 -5.82 13.54
C ARG A 51 -0.65 -6.67 12.59
N ARG A 52 -1.96 -6.88 12.77
CA ARG A 52 -2.83 -7.86 12.06
C ARG A 52 -2.49 -9.33 12.33
N LEU A 53 -2.08 -9.69 13.54
CA LEU A 53 -1.85 -11.08 13.93
C LEU A 53 -3.19 -11.79 14.24
N PRO A 54 -3.23 -13.13 14.28
CA PRO A 54 -4.43 -13.86 14.68
C PRO A 54 -4.92 -13.43 16.07
N ALA A 55 -6.25 -13.33 16.26
CA ALA A 55 -6.83 -12.90 17.53
C ALA A 55 -6.61 -13.87 18.71
N GLY A 56 -6.03 -15.05 18.47
CA GLY A 56 -5.80 -16.08 19.49
C GLY A 56 -4.71 -15.77 20.52
N GLY A 57 -4.07 -14.59 20.44
CA GLY A 57 -3.06 -14.13 21.40
C GLY A 57 -1.78 -14.97 21.41
N THR A 58 -1.63 -15.92 20.49
CA THR A 58 -0.48 -16.82 20.40
C THR A 58 -0.14 -17.09 18.94
N LEU A 59 1.16 -17.10 18.64
CA LEU A 59 1.71 -17.47 17.35
C LEU A 59 2.44 -18.82 17.51
N ALA A 60 1.95 -19.84 16.80
CA ALA A 60 2.64 -21.10 16.75
C ALA A 60 3.96 -20.95 16.01
N ASN A 61 4.97 -21.69 16.45
CA ASN A 61 6.31 -21.60 15.91
C ASN A 61 6.33 -21.77 14.37
N ALA A 62 5.53 -22.69 13.83
CA ALA A 62 5.42 -22.98 12.40
C ALA A 62 4.98 -21.79 11.52
N HIS A 63 4.46 -20.71 12.12
CA HIS A 63 4.10 -19.49 11.42
C HIS A 63 5.23 -18.46 11.34
N VAL A 64 6.34 -18.69 12.03
CA VAL A 64 7.55 -17.87 11.97
C VAL A 64 8.59 -18.62 11.15
N GLU A 65 9.12 -18.00 10.10
CA GLU A 65 10.16 -18.59 9.26
C GLU A 65 11.54 -18.20 9.77
N HIS A 66 11.78 -16.89 9.95
CA HIS A 66 13.04 -16.31 10.41
C HIS A 66 12.78 -15.17 11.39
N ILE A 67 13.74 -14.95 12.30
CA ILE A 67 13.90 -13.68 13.00
C ILE A 67 14.87 -12.84 12.16
N LEU A 68 14.47 -11.64 11.78
CA LEU A 68 15.29 -10.75 10.95
C LEU A 68 15.64 -9.49 11.69
N LEU A 69 16.88 -9.05 11.51
CA LEU A 69 17.34 -7.71 11.81
C LEU A 69 17.83 -7.08 10.51
N GLY A 70 17.32 -5.90 10.16
CA GLY A 70 17.79 -5.17 8.97
C GLY A 70 17.82 -3.67 9.22
N TRP A 71 18.77 -3.00 8.59
CA TRP A 71 18.83 -1.54 8.60
C TRP A 71 18.02 -0.96 7.44
N SER A 72 17.27 0.11 7.71
CA SER A 72 16.45 0.81 6.73
C SER A 72 17.00 2.20 6.49
N ALA A 73 17.35 2.50 5.23
CA ALA A 73 17.82 3.81 4.82
C ALA A 73 16.73 4.89 4.86
N ASN A 74 15.46 4.50 4.82
CA ASN A 74 14.34 5.44 4.73
C ASN A 74 14.12 6.23 6.03
N ASP A 75 14.38 5.58 7.16
CA ASP A 75 14.20 6.12 8.51
C ASP A 75 15.47 6.01 9.36
N GLU A 76 16.59 5.64 8.73
CA GLU A 76 17.90 5.52 9.34
C GLU A 76 17.88 4.69 10.63
N ALA A 77 17.16 3.56 10.61
CA ALA A 77 16.92 2.75 11.79
C ALA A 77 17.18 1.25 11.57
N TRP A 78 17.62 0.57 12.62
CA TRP A 78 17.63 -0.89 12.69
C TRP A 78 16.26 -1.42 13.07
N HIS A 79 15.73 -2.38 12.32
CA HIS A 79 14.42 -2.98 12.53
C HIS A 79 14.53 -4.46 12.86
N LEU A 80 14.04 -4.86 14.04
CA LEU A 80 13.92 -6.26 14.46
C LEU A 80 12.49 -6.74 14.23
N GLY A 81 12.33 -7.90 13.60
CA GLY A 81 11.00 -8.44 13.31
C GLY A 81 10.97 -9.92 12.95
N LEU A 82 9.75 -10.39 12.72
CA LEU A 82 9.45 -11.75 12.31
C LEU A 82 9.19 -11.80 10.80
N LEU A 83 9.81 -12.74 10.11
CA LEU A 83 9.41 -13.14 8.77
C LEU A 83 8.38 -14.28 8.88
N LEU A 84 7.15 -14.03 8.47
CA LEU A 84 6.04 -14.96 8.63
C LEU A 84 5.94 -15.97 7.47
N ALA A 85 5.48 -17.17 7.79
CA ALA A 85 5.19 -18.21 6.82
C ALA A 85 4.14 -17.76 5.78
N PRO A 86 4.20 -18.23 4.52
CA PRO A 86 3.35 -17.74 3.42
C PRO A 86 1.84 -17.78 3.71
N GLN A 87 1.37 -18.77 4.46
CA GLN A 87 -0.04 -18.93 4.80
C GLN A 87 -0.55 -17.77 5.65
N LEU A 88 0.22 -17.37 6.68
CA LEU A 88 -0.15 -16.27 7.55
C LEU A 88 0.09 -14.92 6.87
N ALA A 89 1.16 -14.81 6.07
CA ALA A 89 1.45 -13.60 5.31
C ALA A 89 0.33 -13.24 4.32
N SER A 90 -0.27 -14.24 3.67
CA SER A 90 -1.38 -14.04 2.71
C SER A 90 -2.65 -13.49 3.37
N LEU A 91 -2.87 -13.77 4.66
CA LEU A 91 -4.00 -13.22 5.41
C LEU A 91 -3.74 -11.76 5.84
N ARG A 92 -2.49 -11.35 5.90
CA ARG A 92 -2.04 -10.04 6.41
C ARG A 92 -1.74 -9.02 5.31
N ASP A 93 -1.58 -9.48 4.06
CA ASP A 93 -0.95 -8.77 2.95
C ASP A 93 0.53 -8.38 3.21
N SER A 94 1.21 -9.06 4.14
CA SER A 94 2.64 -8.83 4.39
C SER A 94 3.30 -10.01 5.09
N ARG A 95 4.52 -10.37 4.65
CA ARG A 95 5.39 -11.34 5.34
C ARG A 95 6.10 -10.74 6.53
N TRP A 96 6.26 -9.41 6.56
CA TRP A 96 7.00 -8.71 7.59
C TRP A 96 6.10 -8.38 8.79
N CYS A 97 6.58 -8.68 9.99
CA CYS A 97 5.99 -8.26 11.24
C CYS A 97 7.08 -7.73 12.16
N GLU A 98 7.36 -6.43 12.07
CA GLU A 98 8.30 -5.74 12.95
C GLU A 98 7.85 -5.83 14.42
N LEU A 99 8.83 -5.84 15.32
CA LEU A 99 8.65 -5.91 16.77
C LEU A 99 9.19 -4.66 17.45
N ALA A 100 10.39 -4.22 17.07
CA ALA A 100 11.07 -3.07 17.64
C ALA A 100 12.03 -2.44 16.62
N HIS A 101 12.37 -1.18 16.82
CA HIS A 101 13.38 -0.49 16.00
C HIS A 101 14.26 0.46 16.82
N TRP A 102 15.45 0.76 16.29
CA TRP A 102 16.44 1.65 16.89
C TRP A 102 16.89 2.68 15.85
N PRO A 103 16.48 3.95 15.98
CA PRO A 103 17.01 5.05 15.17
C PRO A 103 18.53 5.15 15.38
N ASP A 104 19.27 4.96 14.31
CA ASP A 104 20.73 4.91 14.29
C ASP A 104 21.26 5.55 12.99
N PRO A 105 21.34 6.89 12.94
CA PRO A 105 21.88 7.63 11.79
C PRO A 105 23.31 7.19 11.43
N ASP A 106 24.09 6.76 12.45
CA ASP A 106 25.47 6.33 12.29
C ASP A 106 25.60 4.82 11.94
N GLN A 107 24.48 4.11 11.81
CA GLN A 107 24.32 2.67 11.51
C GLN A 107 25.03 1.69 12.46
N SER A 108 25.88 2.16 13.36
CA SER A 108 26.80 1.36 14.14
C SER A 108 26.55 1.46 15.64
N ALA A 109 25.86 2.50 16.11
CA ALA A 109 25.66 2.75 17.54
C ALA A 109 24.79 1.67 18.20
N PHE A 110 23.77 1.18 17.48
CA PHE A 110 22.81 0.20 18.01
C PHE A 110 22.90 -1.18 17.34
N ARG A 111 23.81 -1.38 16.38
CA ARG A 111 23.93 -2.64 15.63
C ARG A 111 24.12 -3.84 16.57
N GLU A 112 25.15 -3.83 17.40
CA GLU A 112 25.49 -4.96 18.29
C GLU A 112 24.35 -5.26 19.28
N LEU A 113 23.74 -4.21 19.82
CA LEU A 113 22.64 -4.31 20.75
C LEU A 113 21.38 -4.90 20.09
N ALA A 114 21.01 -4.42 18.91
CA ALA A 114 19.89 -4.96 18.14
C ALA A 114 20.15 -6.40 17.70
N GLU A 115 21.39 -6.73 17.30
CA GLU A 115 21.81 -8.06 16.89
C GLU A 115 21.72 -9.05 18.06
N ASN A 116 22.24 -8.66 19.24
CA ASN A 116 22.12 -9.45 20.46
C ASN A 116 20.65 -9.70 20.84
N SER A 117 19.78 -8.68 20.68
CA SER A 117 18.34 -8.84 20.91
C SER A 117 17.68 -9.80 19.93
N GLY A 118 18.05 -9.74 18.65
CA GLY A 118 17.56 -10.67 17.62
C GLY A 118 18.04 -12.10 17.83
N LEU A 119 19.32 -12.30 18.18
CA LEU A 119 19.90 -13.60 18.49
C LEU A 119 19.25 -14.23 19.73
N ALA A 120 18.99 -13.44 20.78
CA ALA A 120 18.30 -13.92 21.98
C ALA A 120 16.87 -14.39 21.64
N LEU A 121 16.12 -13.61 20.86
CA LEU A 121 14.78 -14.00 20.41
C LEU A 121 14.81 -15.27 19.56
N ALA A 122 15.73 -15.36 18.61
CA ALA A 122 15.91 -16.53 17.75
C ALA A 122 16.22 -17.80 18.55
N SER A 123 17.09 -17.68 19.56
CA SER A 123 17.45 -18.77 20.48
C SER A 123 16.23 -19.26 21.27
N VAL A 124 15.47 -18.35 21.89
CA VAL A 124 14.29 -18.71 22.70
C VAL A 124 13.15 -19.26 21.83
N ALA A 125 12.90 -18.65 20.66
CA ALA A 125 11.85 -19.09 19.74
C ALA A 125 12.21 -20.37 18.97
N GLY A 126 13.49 -20.79 18.97
CA GLY A 126 13.97 -21.91 18.17
C GLY A 126 13.85 -21.65 16.67
N ARG A 127 14.16 -20.41 16.23
CA ARG A 127 14.07 -19.97 14.83
C ARG A 127 15.42 -19.47 14.32
N PRO A 128 15.71 -19.60 13.02
CA PRO A 128 16.93 -19.05 12.44
C PRO A 128 16.90 -17.52 12.54
N PHE A 129 18.05 -16.94 12.90
CA PHE A 129 18.31 -15.51 12.84
C PHE A 129 19.00 -15.17 11.51
N GLN A 130 18.58 -14.08 10.89
CA GLN A 130 19.26 -13.54 9.71
C GLN A 130 19.44 -12.02 9.87
N LEU A 131 20.70 -11.60 9.77
CA LEU A 131 21.09 -10.19 9.70
C LEU A 131 21.14 -9.76 8.22
N VAL A 132 20.42 -8.69 7.89
CA VAL A 132 20.51 -8.01 6.61
C VAL A 132 21.39 -6.78 6.81
N GLU A 133 22.61 -6.84 6.28
CA GLU A 133 23.55 -5.73 6.41
C GLU A 133 23.03 -4.49 5.64
N PRO A 134 23.31 -3.27 6.13
CA PRO A 134 23.06 -2.06 5.36
C PRO A 134 23.72 -2.22 4.00
N GLU A 135 22.99 -1.92 2.94
CA GLU A 135 23.59 -1.87 1.61
C GLU A 135 24.68 -0.80 1.68
N ALA A 136 25.96 -1.24 1.61
CA ALA A 136 27.07 -0.32 1.65
C ALA A 136 26.79 0.76 0.60
N PRO A 137 26.88 2.07 0.95
CA PRO A 137 26.72 3.11 -0.05
C PRO A 137 27.68 2.73 -1.16
N ALA A 138 27.14 2.43 -2.35
CA ALA A 138 27.89 1.88 -3.46
C ALA A 138 29.18 2.67 -3.50
N THR A 139 30.28 2.04 -3.12
CA THR A 139 31.57 2.72 -3.08
C THR A 139 31.78 3.09 -4.52
N VAL A 140 31.49 4.34 -4.84
CA VAL A 140 31.92 4.96 -6.07
C VAL A 140 33.41 4.84 -5.94
N ALA A 141 33.97 3.79 -6.55
CA ALA A 141 35.40 3.62 -6.68
C ALA A 141 35.90 5.00 -7.08
N PRO A 142 36.98 5.52 -6.45
CA PRO A 142 37.50 6.84 -6.79
C PRO A 142 37.53 6.86 -8.31
N VAL A 143 36.69 7.71 -8.89
CA VAL A 143 36.67 7.93 -10.31
C VAL A 143 38.09 8.40 -10.55
N GLN A 144 38.94 7.49 -11.01
CA GLN A 144 40.12 7.88 -11.76
C GLN A 144 39.51 8.81 -12.78
N GLU A 145 39.77 10.12 -12.68
CA GLU A 145 39.43 11.07 -13.72
C GLU A 145 39.78 10.38 -15.03
N PRO A 146 38.79 9.92 -15.81
CA PRO A 146 39.10 9.49 -17.14
C PRO A 146 39.53 10.79 -17.79
N LEU A 147 40.79 10.85 -18.20
CA LEU A 147 41.42 11.95 -18.93
C LEU A 147 40.80 12.13 -20.34
N PHE A 148 39.57 11.66 -20.51
CA PHE A 148 38.69 11.81 -21.64
C PHE A 148 37.28 11.95 -21.07
N GLU A 149 36.90 13.20 -20.81
CA GLU A 149 35.51 13.64 -20.87
C GLU A 149 35.02 13.37 -22.30
N VAL A 150 34.67 12.12 -22.57
CA VAL A 150 33.75 11.82 -23.66
C VAL A 150 32.43 12.36 -23.13
N GLU A 151 32.04 13.54 -23.62
CA GLU A 151 30.66 14.02 -23.56
C GLU A 151 29.76 12.89 -24.07
N THR A 152 29.34 11.98 -23.19
CA THR A 152 28.18 11.15 -23.46
C THR A 152 27.04 12.15 -23.60
N PRO A 153 26.48 12.32 -24.80
CA PRO A 153 25.42 13.31 -25.01
C PRO A 153 24.31 12.96 -24.02
N SER A 154 23.98 13.92 -23.15
CA SER A 154 22.77 13.85 -22.33
C SER A 154 21.65 13.35 -23.24
N PRO A 155 21.11 12.14 -23.00
CA PRO A 155 20.21 11.51 -23.95
C PRO A 155 19.05 12.47 -24.16
N ALA A 156 18.91 12.95 -25.40
CA ALA A 156 17.92 13.95 -25.77
C ALA A 156 16.57 13.60 -25.12
N GLU A 157 16.09 14.50 -24.26
CA GLU A 157 14.86 14.28 -23.49
C GLU A 157 13.76 13.83 -24.43
N VAL A 158 13.25 12.63 -24.19
CA VAL A 158 12.20 12.11 -25.06
C VAL A 158 10.93 12.88 -24.72
N PRO A 159 10.26 13.48 -25.71
CA PRO A 159 8.96 14.09 -25.50
C PRO A 159 7.94 13.06 -24.96
N LEU A 160 7.24 13.44 -23.89
CA LEU A 160 6.12 12.68 -23.34
C LEU A 160 4.94 12.61 -24.33
N PRO A 161 4.12 11.56 -24.26
CA PRO A 161 2.94 11.42 -25.13
C PRO A 161 1.94 12.55 -24.90
N ARG A 162 1.41 13.12 -25.98
CA ARG A 162 0.50 14.27 -25.92
C ARG A 162 -0.76 13.97 -25.09
N LEU A 163 -1.22 14.97 -24.33
CA LEU A 163 -2.49 14.94 -23.62
C LEU A 163 -3.66 15.04 -24.61
N PRO A 164 -4.84 14.44 -24.32
CA PRO A 164 -5.18 13.72 -23.09
C PRO A 164 -4.59 12.31 -23.02
N LEU A 165 -4.25 11.87 -21.80
CA LEU A 165 -3.63 10.56 -21.56
C LEU A 165 -4.48 9.70 -20.64
N ASP A 166 -4.91 8.54 -21.12
CA ASP A 166 -5.70 7.59 -20.31
C ASP A 166 -4.80 6.90 -19.27
N PHE A 167 -5.00 7.15 -17.98
CA PHE A 167 -4.35 6.40 -16.90
C PHE A 167 -4.97 5.01 -16.74
N SER A 168 -6.30 4.95 -16.84
CA SER A 168 -7.10 3.73 -16.75
C SER A 168 -8.39 3.91 -17.55
N ALA A 169 -9.22 2.86 -17.62
CA ALA A 169 -10.57 2.98 -18.18
C ALA A 169 -11.45 4.04 -17.46
N ASP A 170 -11.09 4.36 -16.21
CA ASP A 170 -11.86 5.19 -15.30
C ASP A 170 -11.31 6.62 -15.18
N TRP A 171 -10.08 6.87 -15.62
CA TRP A 171 -9.37 8.14 -15.38
C TRP A 171 -8.50 8.57 -16.56
N SER A 172 -8.60 9.84 -16.95
CA SER A 172 -7.76 10.50 -17.95
C SER A 172 -7.04 11.69 -17.33
N LEU A 173 -5.80 11.92 -17.76
CA LEU A 173 -5.06 13.15 -17.49
C LEU A 173 -5.31 14.12 -18.64
N GLU A 174 -5.79 15.32 -18.31
CA GLU A 174 -6.18 16.35 -19.27
C GLU A 174 -5.64 17.71 -18.80
N THR A 175 -5.47 18.63 -19.74
CA THR A 175 -5.23 20.04 -19.41
C THR A 175 -6.57 20.75 -19.24
N GLY A 176 -6.81 21.30 -18.06
CA GLY A 176 -8.02 22.07 -17.75
C GLY A 176 -8.08 23.39 -18.50
N THR A 177 -9.23 24.08 -18.42
CA THR A 177 -9.46 25.37 -19.11
C THR A 177 -8.50 26.47 -18.66
N THR A 178 -7.97 26.36 -17.45
CA THR A 178 -6.99 27.30 -16.86
C THR A 178 -5.53 26.90 -17.15
N GLY A 179 -5.29 25.88 -17.97
CA GLY A 179 -3.95 25.35 -18.21
C GLY A 179 -3.42 24.40 -17.13
N MET A 180 -4.16 24.23 -16.02
CA MET A 180 -3.77 23.31 -14.95
C MET A 180 -3.94 21.85 -15.36
N LEU A 181 -3.03 20.96 -14.93
CA LEU A 181 -3.21 19.53 -15.12
C LEU A 181 -4.33 19.01 -14.21
N GLN A 182 -5.21 18.19 -14.77
CA GLN A 182 -6.30 17.57 -14.04
C GLN A 182 -6.43 16.10 -14.39
N LEU A 183 -6.55 15.26 -13.36
CA LEU A 183 -7.00 13.87 -13.52
C LEU A 183 -8.51 13.86 -13.39
N VAL A 184 -9.21 13.57 -14.49
CA VAL A 184 -10.66 13.59 -14.61
C VAL A 184 -11.19 12.17 -14.63
N ARG A 185 -12.19 11.88 -13.80
CA ARG A 185 -12.87 10.60 -13.82
C ARG A 185 -13.79 10.51 -15.04
N ASN A 186 -13.67 9.42 -15.80
CA ASN A 186 -14.49 9.19 -16.98
C ASN A 186 -15.98 9.11 -16.60
N PRO A 187 -16.88 9.88 -17.26
CA PRO A 187 -18.32 9.85 -16.96
C PRO A 187 -18.96 8.47 -17.13
N ARG A 188 -18.32 7.55 -17.89
CA ARG A 188 -18.75 6.15 -18.00
C ARG A 188 -18.82 5.46 -16.64
N VAL A 189 -17.93 5.78 -15.70
CA VAL A 189 -17.92 5.21 -14.35
C VAL A 189 -19.18 5.61 -13.58
N ALA A 190 -19.54 6.90 -13.64
CA ALA A 190 -20.75 7.41 -13.01
C ALA A 190 -22.01 6.74 -13.60
N ARG A 191 -22.10 6.63 -14.93
CA ARG A 191 -23.22 5.95 -15.61
C ARG A 191 -23.30 4.47 -15.23
N ALA A 192 -22.16 3.77 -15.15
CA ALA A 192 -22.12 2.37 -14.74
C ALA A 192 -22.59 2.18 -13.29
N SER A 193 -22.19 3.08 -12.38
CA SER A 193 -22.65 3.07 -10.99
C SER A 193 -24.16 3.32 -10.89
N ILE A 194 -24.67 4.34 -11.58
CA ILE A 194 -26.11 4.65 -11.60
C ILE A 194 -26.92 3.48 -12.16
N ARG A 195 -26.49 2.90 -13.29
CA ARG A 195 -27.15 1.72 -13.89
C ARG A 195 -27.20 0.55 -12.93
N ARG A 196 -26.11 0.29 -12.20
CA ARG A 196 -26.06 -0.77 -11.18
C ARG A 196 -27.02 -0.48 -10.02
N SER A 197 -27.06 0.75 -9.51
CA SER A 197 -27.99 1.16 -8.46
C SER A 197 -29.45 1.03 -8.91
N LEU A 198 -29.77 1.45 -10.15
CA LEU A 198 -31.10 1.28 -10.74
C LEU A 198 -31.49 -0.19 -10.89
N TRP A 199 -30.53 -1.04 -11.28
CA TRP A 199 -30.75 -2.49 -11.38
C TRP A 199 -31.09 -3.11 -10.02
N TYR A 200 -30.35 -2.75 -8.97
CA TYR A 200 -30.67 -3.21 -7.61
C TYR A 200 -31.99 -2.65 -7.11
N ALA A 201 -32.31 -1.39 -7.41
CA ALA A 201 -33.59 -0.78 -7.04
C ALA A 201 -34.78 -1.48 -7.72
N PHE A 202 -34.62 -1.85 -8.99
CA PHE A 202 -35.61 -2.64 -9.73
C PHE A 202 -35.88 -3.97 -9.03
N TRP A 203 -34.83 -4.75 -8.70
CA TRP A 203 -35.01 -6.03 -8.00
C TRP A 203 -35.60 -5.87 -6.61
N ALA A 204 -35.19 -4.84 -5.87
CA ALA A 204 -35.78 -4.53 -4.57
C ALA A 204 -37.29 -4.26 -4.69
N ALA A 205 -37.72 -3.50 -5.71
CA ALA A 205 -39.13 -3.24 -5.97
C ALA A 205 -39.90 -4.54 -6.32
N VAL A 206 -39.30 -5.45 -7.11
CA VAL A 206 -39.88 -6.76 -7.40
C VAL A 206 -40.06 -7.58 -6.12
N PHE A 207 -39.07 -7.64 -5.24
CA PHE A 207 -39.20 -8.38 -3.97
C PHE A 207 -40.24 -7.76 -3.04
N VAL A 208 -40.30 -6.42 -2.94
CA VAL A 208 -41.34 -5.73 -2.18
C VAL A 208 -42.72 -6.06 -2.73
N PHE A 209 -42.89 -6.03 -4.06
CA PHE A 209 -44.14 -6.42 -4.70
C PHE A 209 -44.51 -7.88 -4.39
N LEU A 210 -43.56 -8.81 -4.44
CA LEU A 210 -43.79 -10.23 -4.09
C LEU A 210 -44.21 -10.40 -2.62
N ILE A 211 -43.60 -9.65 -1.69
CA ILE A 211 -43.99 -9.65 -0.27
C ILE A 211 -45.45 -9.19 -0.11
N VAL A 212 -45.80 -8.07 -0.77
CA VAL A 212 -47.15 -7.50 -0.73
C VAL A 212 -48.17 -8.44 -1.37
N ALA A 213 -47.89 -8.92 -2.59
CA ALA A 213 -48.75 -9.85 -3.30
C ALA A 213 -48.95 -11.16 -2.50
N SER A 214 -47.89 -11.70 -1.90
CA SER A 214 -47.99 -12.88 -1.03
C SER A 214 -48.90 -12.67 0.17
N HIS A 215 -49.00 -11.44 0.69
CA HIS A 215 -49.87 -11.12 1.82
C HIS A 215 -51.34 -10.96 1.41
N PHE A 216 -51.61 -10.33 0.26
CA PHE A 216 -52.99 -10.01 -0.17
C PHE A 216 -53.68 -11.11 -0.99
N SER A 217 -52.92 -11.86 -1.79
CA SER A 217 -53.52 -12.72 -2.81
C SER A 217 -53.83 -14.14 -2.33
N GLY A 218 -53.32 -14.54 -1.16
CA GLY A 218 -53.41 -15.94 -0.71
C GLY A 218 -52.73 -16.94 -1.66
N ILE A 219 -51.94 -16.47 -2.64
CA ILE A 219 -51.26 -17.29 -3.67
C ILE A 219 -50.04 -18.02 -3.11
N ALA A 220 -49.58 -17.69 -1.91
CA ALA A 220 -48.51 -18.47 -1.27
C ALA A 220 -49.00 -19.93 -1.12
N PRO A 221 -48.37 -20.90 -1.79
CA PRO A 221 -48.74 -22.30 -1.63
C PRO A 221 -48.64 -22.64 -0.14
N PRO A 222 -49.60 -23.38 0.43
CA PRO A 222 -49.71 -23.63 1.88
C PRO A 222 -48.56 -24.45 2.52
N GLY A 223 -47.34 -24.46 1.97
CA GLY A 223 -46.27 -25.39 2.38
C GLY A 223 -44.88 -24.82 2.67
N GLN A 224 -44.57 -23.56 2.40
CA GLN A 224 -43.17 -23.06 2.56
C GLN A 224 -43.09 -21.77 3.39
N PRO A 225 -43.01 -21.87 4.73
CA PRO A 225 -42.98 -20.71 5.64
C PRO A 225 -41.73 -19.83 5.50
N TRP A 226 -40.69 -20.30 4.81
CA TRP A 226 -39.41 -19.60 4.66
C TRP A 226 -39.33 -18.63 3.48
N ILE A 227 -40.28 -18.66 2.53
CA ILE A 227 -40.24 -17.78 1.34
C ILE A 227 -40.41 -16.30 1.71
N PRO A 228 -41.42 -15.89 2.51
CA PRO A 228 -41.59 -14.48 2.88
C PRO A 228 -40.37 -13.86 3.60
N PRO A 229 -39.77 -14.48 4.65
CA PRO A 229 -38.59 -13.91 5.30
C PRO A 229 -37.37 -13.85 4.37
N LEU A 230 -37.22 -14.78 3.42
CA LEU A 230 -36.16 -14.73 2.42
C LEU A 230 -36.30 -13.52 1.48
N ALA A 231 -37.53 -13.21 1.05
CA ALA A 231 -37.80 -12.03 0.23
C ALA A 231 -37.50 -10.72 1.00
N VAL A 232 -37.87 -10.66 2.28
CA VAL A 232 -37.55 -9.51 3.16
C VAL A 232 -36.03 -9.36 3.31
N LEU A 233 -35.31 -10.45 3.59
CA LEU A 233 -33.86 -10.44 3.72
C LEU A 233 -33.18 -10.00 2.42
N SER A 234 -33.64 -10.51 1.27
CA SER A 234 -33.10 -10.15 -0.04
C SER A 234 -33.31 -8.67 -0.34
N THR A 235 -34.48 -8.12 -0.01
CA THR A 235 -34.77 -6.68 -0.13
C THR A 235 -33.83 -5.85 0.73
N LEU A 236 -33.64 -6.24 1.99
CA LEU A 236 -32.73 -5.55 2.92
C LEU A 236 -31.28 -5.53 2.38
N VAL A 237 -30.79 -6.69 1.91
CA VAL A 237 -29.44 -6.80 1.32
C VAL A 237 -29.30 -5.90 0.10
N LEU A 238 -30.27 -5.88 -0.81
CA LEU A 238 -30.24 -4.99 -1.98
C LEU A 238 -30.23 -3.52 -1.58
N LEU A 239 -31.02 -3.13 -0.57
CA LEU A 239 -31.06 -1.77 -0.06
C LEU A 239 -29.71 -1.34 0.53
N VAL A 240 -29.07 -2.21 1.32
CA VAL A 240 -27.70 -1.99 1.83
C VAL A 240 -26.70 -1.85 0.69
N LEU A 241 -26.77 -2.68 -0.36
CA LEU A 241 -25.89 -2.59 -1.52
C LEU A 241 -26.08 -1.28 -2.29
N ILE A 242 -27.32 -0.81 -2.45
CA ILE A 242 -27.62 0.50 -3.07
C ILE A 242 -26.99 1.61 -2.23
N ILE A 243 -27.26 1.65 -0.92
CA ILE A 243 -26.71 2.68 -0.03
C ILE A 243 -25.18 2.67 -0.07
N ARG A 244 -24.56 1.49 0.07
CA ARG A 244 -23.10 1.34 0.03
C ARG A 244 -22.51 1.80 -1.30
N ASN A 245 -23.12 1.46 -2.44
CA ASN A 245 -22.65 1.89 -3.74
C ASN A 245 -22.75 3.41 -3.91
N GLN A 246 -23.85 4.01 -3.46
CA GLN A 246 -24.04 5.46 -3.51
C GLN A 246 -23.11 6.21 -2.56
N MET A 247 -22.89 5.72 -1.33
CA MET A 247 -21.94 6.29 -0.38
C MET A 247 -20.52 6.23 -0.92
N ARG A 248 -20.10 5.08 -1.48
CA ARG A 248 -18.79 4.95 -2.12
C ARG A 248 -18.61 5.95 -3.25
N PHE A 249 -19.64 6.12 -4.10
CA PHE A 249 -19.57 7.06 -5.21
C PHE A 249 -19.48 8.52 -4.74
N ARG A 250 -20.29 8.92 -3.75
CA ARG A 250 -20.30 10.28 -3.18
C ARG A 250 -19.02 10.65 -2.43
N ASN A 251 -18.40 9.67 -1.78
CA ASN A 251 -17.17 9.89 -1.01
C ASN A 251 -15.89 9.70 -1.83
N SER A 252 -16.01 9.35 -3.11
CA SER A 252 -14.86 9.22 -4.01
C SER A 252 -14.63 10.52 -4.78
N PRO A 253 -13.37 10.99 -4.91
CA PRO A 253 -13.07 12.11 -5.78
C PRO A 253 -13.42 11.79 -7.23
N ASP A 254 -13.88 12.79 -7.96
CA ASP A 254 -14.12 12.76 -9.41
C ASP A 254 -13.08 13.57 -10.20
N LEU A 255 -12.33 14.43 -9.51
CA LEU A 255 -11.34 15.32 -10.10
C LEU A 255 -10.17 15.51 -9.15
N TYR A 256 -8.95 15.30 -9.64
CA TYR A 256 -7.73 15.79 -8.97
C TYR A 256 -7.16 16.95 -9.79
N ILE A 257 -6.93 18.08 -9.14
CA ILE A 257 -6.35 19.27 -9.75
C ILE A 257 -4.94 19.44 -9.21
N PHE A 258 -3.99 19.62 -10.13
CA PHE A 258 -2.59 19.87 -9.86
C PHE A 258 -2.30 21.31 -10.22
N ASP A 259 -2.26 22.16 -9.20
CA ASP A 259 -2.12 23.60 -9.34
C ASP A 259 -0.66 23.95 -9.13
N SER A 260 0.06 24.20 -10.24
CA SER A 260 1.47 24.60 -10.24
C SER A 260 1.67 26.02 -9.71
N TYR A 261 0.65 26.88 -9.74
CA TYR A 261 0.76 28.25 -9.23
C TYR A 261 0.64 28.29 -7.70
N GLN A 262 -0.30 27.53 -7.15
CA GLN A 262 -0.50 27.44 -5.70
C GLN A 262 0.28 26.29 -5.06
N MET A 263 1.07 25.55 -5.85
CA MET A 263 1.89 24.42 -5.42
C MET A 263 1.12 23.46 -4.51
N GLN A 264 -0.02 22.98 -5.00
CA GLN A 264 -0.89 22.09 -4.24
C GLN A 264 -1.65 21.09 -5.12
N ILE A 265 -2.03 19.98 -4.52
CA ILE A 265 -2.91 18.97 -5.10
C ILE A 265 -4.25 19.01 -4.37
N ARG A 266 -5.34 19.15 -5.14
CA ARG A 266 -6.72 19.15 -4.61
C ARG A 266 -7.51 17.99 -5.16
N ALA A 267 -8.09 17.18 -4.28
CA ALA A 267 -9.09 16.20 -4.65
C ALA A 267 -10.49 16.76 -4.44
N ARG A 268 -11.31 16.74 -5.48
CA ARG A 268 -12.67 17.26 -5.48
C ARG A 268 -13.69 16.16 -5.78
N HIS A 269 -14.91 16.39 -5.30
CA HIS A 269 -16.12 15.70 -5.72
C HIS A 269 -17.16 16.77 -6.08
N GLY A 270 -17.36 17.01 -7.37
CA GLY A 270 -18.11 18.15 -7.86
C GLY A 270 -17.56 19.48 -7.32
N MET A 271 -18.38 20.24 -6.59
CA MET A 271 -17.95 21.51 -6.01
C MET A 271 -17.20 21.38 -4.69
N ARG A 272 -17.29 20.24 -4.00
CA ARG A 272 -16.69 20.04 -2.69
C ARG A 272 -15.22 19.63 -2.82
N VAL A 273 -14.34 20.27 -2.06
CA VAL A 273 -12.96 19.80 -1.85
C VAL A 273 -12.99 18.73 -0.77
N LEU A 274 -12.58 17.51 -1.11
CA LEU A 274 -12.50 16.39 -0.15
C LEU A 274 -11.23 16.50 0.69
N TRP A 275 -10.11 16.81 0.04
CA TRP A 275 -8.84 17.07 0.70
C TRP A 275 -7.92 17.91 -0.20
N SER A 276 -6.94 18.55 0.42
CA SER A 276 -5.88 19.31 -0.25
C SER A 276 -4.54 19.00 0.41
N ARG A 277 -3.47 18.96 -0.38
CA ARG A 277 -2.08 18.81 0.07
C ARG A 277 -1.22 19.86 -0.58
N ARG A 278 -0.38 20.54 0.20
CA ARG A 278 0.65 21.45 -0.33
C ARG A 278 1.86 20.64 -0.75
N ILE A 279 2.60 21.16 -1.72
CA ILE A 279 3.79 20.51 -2.25
C ILE A 279 4.88 20.31 -1.20
N GLU A 280 4.99 21.22 -0.24
CA GLU A 280 5.92 21.14 0.91
C GLU A 280 5.69 19.90 1.78
N GLN A 281 4.48 19.31 1.70
CA GLN A 281 4.12 18.08 2.40
C GLN A 281 4.39 16.84 1.55
N LEU A 282 4.84 17.02 0.31
CA LEU A 282 5.12 15.97 -0.65
C LEU A 282 6.63 15.85 -0.82
N GLN A 283 7.14 14.64 -0.71
CA GLN A 283 8.55 14.35 -0.94
C GLN A 283 8.77 13.85 -2.37
N SER A 284 7.85 13.02 -2.89
CA SER A 284 7.97 12.43 -4.22
C SER A 284 6.66 11.81 -4.71
N LEU A 285 6.63 11.46 -5.99
CA LEU A 285 5.56 10.67 -6.61
C LEU A 285 6.03 9.22 -6.79
N TYR A 286 5.16 8.26 -6.52
CA TYR A 286 5.44 6.84 -6.70
C TYR A 286 4.49 6.23 -7.73
N VAL A 287 5.05 5.47 -8.66
CA VAL A 287 4.33 4.58 -9.55
C VAL A 287 4.71 3.15 -9.19
N THR A 288 3.78 2.39 -8.65
CA THR A 288 4.00 0.97 -8.37
C THR A 288 3.44 0.15 -9.53
N GLU A 289 4.23 -0.72 -10.16
CA GLU A 289 3.79 -1.61 -11.25
C GLU A 289 3.99 -3.08 -10.86
N LEU A 290 2.92 -3.87 -10.91
CA LEU A 290 2.97 -5.32 -10.74
C LEU A 290 3.01 -6.01 -12.11
N ARG A 291 4.03 -6.86 -12.32
CA ARG A 291 4.18 -7.67 -13.54
C ARG A 291 3.88 -9.13 -13.23
N GLN A 292 3.11 -9.77 -14.10
CA GLN A 292 2.80 -11.20 -13.96
C GLN A 292 3.75 -12.05 -14.80
N LYS A 293 4.58 -12.88 -14.17
CA LYS A 293 5.62 -13.67 -14.85
C LYS A 293 5.05 -14.73 -15.82
N ARG A 294 3.82 -15.19 -15.59
CA ARG A 294 3.25 -16.40 -16.20
C ARG A 294 2.71 -16.23 -17.63
N ARG A 295 2.58 -15.01 -18.16
CA ARG A 295 1.91 -14.72 -19.45
C ARG A 295 2.85 -14.18 -20.54
N GLY A 296 4.04 -14.75 -20.66
CA GLY A 296 4.89 -14.70 -21.87
C GLY A 296 5.46 -13.33 -22.30
N ALA A 297 5.02 -12.21 -21.73
CA ALA A 297 5.52 -10.88 -22.09
C ALA A 297 5.72 -9.93 -20.89
N GLY A 298 5.57 -10.42 -19.66
CA GLY A 298 5.69 -9.58 -18.45
C GLY A 298 4.85 -8.30 -18.54
N ALA A 299 3.69 -8.33 -19.20
CA ALA A 299 2.89 -7.12 -19.35
C ALA A 299 2.47 -6.63 -17.94
N PRO A 300 2.67 -5.35 -17.63
CA PRO A 300 2.31 -4.84 -16.32
C PRO A 300 0.79 -4.94 -16.21
N THR A 301 0.34 -5.65 -15.18
CA THR A 301 -1.07 -6.02 -15.01
C THR A 301 -1.78 -5.01 -14.11
N HIS A 302 -1.04 -4.36 -13.24
CA HIS A 302 -1.56 -3.40 -12.28
C HIS A 302 -0.59 -2.26 -12.08
N ALA A 303 -1.09 -1.03 -12.01
CA ALA A 303 -0.34 0.13 -11.57
C ALA A 303 -1.07 0.87 -10.46
N GLU A 304 -0.30 1.48 -9.56
CA GLU A 304 -0.77 2.40 -8.55
C GLU A 304 0.01 3.70 -8.65
N LEU A 305 -0.68 4.82 -8.47
CA LEU A 305 -0.09 6.14 -8.34
C LEU A 305 -0.28 6.61 -6.91
N ASN A 306 0.82 6.88 -6.22
CA ASN A 306 0.85 7.25 -4.82
C ASN A 306 1.64 8.54 -4.63
N LEU A 307 1.19 9.38 -3.69
CA LEU A 307 1.96 10.52 -3.19
C LEU A 307 2.78 10.06 -1.98
N HIS A 308 4.09 10.24 -2.02
CA HIS A 308 4.93 10.05 -0.84
C HIS A 308 4.99 11.38 -0.08
N LEU A 309 4.46 11.38 1.14
CA LEU A 309 4.39 12.54 2.00
C LEU A 309 5.69 12.69 2.80
N SER A 310 6.04 13.91 3.19
CA SER A 310 7.25 14.21 3.98
C SER A 310 7.31 13.56 5.36
N ASN A 311 6.21 12.97 5.84
CA ASN A 311 6.15 12.20 7.08
C ASN A 311 6.30 10.68 6.86
N GLY A 312 6.83 10.26 5.71
CA GLY A 312 7.01 8.85 5.33
C GLY A 312 5.72 8.10 4.97
N ARG A 313 4.55 8.75 5.05
CA ARG A 313 3.28 8.10 4.71
C ARG A 313 3.00 8.19 3.22
N PHE A 314 2.31 7.19 2.70
CA PHE A 314 1.79 7.21 1.34
C PHE A 314 0.32 7.64 1.32
N GLN A 315 -0.01 8.53 0.39
CA GLN A 315 -1.39 8.88 0.07
C GLN A 315 -1.74 8.38 -1.33
N PHE A 316 -2.60 7.37 -1.35
CA PHE A 316 -3.09 6.77 -2.58
C PHE A 316 -3.88 7.77 -3.43
N LEU A 317 -3.53 7.86 -4.72
CA LEU A 317 -4.28 8.63 -5.71
C LEU A 317 -5.17 7.72 -6.55
N LEU A 318 -4.56 6.84 -7.33
CA LEU A 318 -5.24 6.08 -8.39
C LEU A 318 -4.64 4.68 -8.52
N HIS A 319 -5.45 3.74 -9.00
CA HIS A 319 -4.98 2.43 -9.43
C HIS A 319 -5.53 2.11 -10.82
N SER A 320 -4.79 1.34 -11.60
CA SER A 320 -5.21 0.84 -12.90
C SER A 320 -4.95 -0.67 -12.96
N ARG A 321 -5.98 -1.44 -13.34
CA ARG A 321 -5.86 -2.90 -13.58
C ARG A 321 -5.56 -3.24 -15.04
N GLN A 322 -5.46 -2.22 -15.89
CA GLN A 322 -5.25 -2.36 -17.32
C GLN A 322 -4.31 -1.24 -17.73
N LEU A 323 -3.04 -1.60 -17.88
CA LEU A 323 -2.03 -0.68 -18.34
C LEU A 323 -1.97 -0.71 -19.85
N ARG A 324 -2.10 0.48 -20.44
CA ARG A 324 -1.79 0.68 -21.84
C ARG A 324 -0.30 0.93 -21.95
N LEU A 325 0.40 -0.03 -22.54
CA LEU A 325 1.80 0.10 -22.90
C LEU A 325 1.93 1.11 -24.05
N LEU A 326 2.97 1.93 -23.97
CA LEU A 326 3.40 2.77 -25.07
C LEU A 326 4.17 1.88 -26.06
N ALA A 327 3.99 2.13 -27.37
CA ALA A 327 4.69 1.38 -28.42
C ALA A 327 6.17 1.80 -28.45
N ARG A 328 6.93 1.30 -27.48
CA ARG A 328 8.32 1.69 -27.27
C ARG A 328 9.16 0.48 -26.86
N GLU A 329 10.41 0.44 -27.32
CA GLU A 329 11.35 -0.58 -26.89
C GLU A 329 11.50 -0.51 -25.37
N THR A 330 11.18 -1.63 -24.72
CA THR A 330 11.17 -1.71 -23.28
C THR A 330 12.59 -1.98 -22.82
N ILE A 331 13.23 -0.98 -22.21
CA ILE A 331 14.44 -1.23 -21.44
C ILE A 331 14.02 -2.09 -20.25
N ALA A 332 14.63 -3.28 -20.14
CA ALA A 332 14.39 -4.17 -19.01
C ALA A 332 14.99 -3.53 -17.77
N LEU A 333 14.17 -2.82 -16.99
CA LEU A 333 14.53 -2.43 -15.63
C LEU A 333 14.29 -3.62 -14.71
N GLU A 334 15.31 -3.91 -13.89
CA GLU A 334 15.26 -4.89 -12.82
C GLU A 334 14.12 -4.57 -11.83
N PRO A 335 13.53 -5.58 -11.19
CA PRO A 335 12.56 -5.36 -10.11
C PRO A 335 13.23 -4.61 -8.95
N GLY A 336 12.47 -3.69 -8.33
CA GLY A 336 12.99 -2.78 -7.31
C GLY A 336 12.42 -1.37 -7.45
N VAL A 337 12.97 -0.46 -6.65
CA VAL A 337 12.65 0.96 -6.68
C VAL A 337 13.73 1.69 -7.46
N SER A 338 13.35 2.45 -8.48
CA SER A 338 14.27 3.22 -9.32
C SER A 338 13.67 4.57 -9.67
N GLU A 339 14.52 5.56 -9.94
CA GLU A 339 14.03 6.85 -10.40
C GLU A 339 13.44 6.74 -11.82
N LEU A 340 12.25 7.30 -12.01
CA LEU A 340 11.55 7.27 -13.28
C LEU A 340 11.91 8.50 -14.10
N HIS A 341 12.61 8.28 -15.22
CA HIS A 341 12.92 9.31 -16.21
C HIS A 341 12.07 9.14 -17.48
N SER A 342 11.99 10.20 -18.29
CA SER A 342 11.19 10.23 -19.54
C SER A 342 11.59 9.16 -20.57
N TRP A 343 12.87 8.79 -20.62
CA TRP A 343 13.37 7.72 -21.49
C TRP A 343 13.01 6.31 -20.99
N HIS A 344 12.75 6.14 -19.69
CA HIS A 344 12.28 4.87 -19.10
C HIS A 344 10.76 4.68 -19.21
N CYS A 345 10.03 5.71 -19.66
CA CYS A 345 8.57 5.69 -19.74
C CYS A 345 8.06 4.67 -20.77
N ASN A 346 7.42 3.60 -20.29
CA ASN A 346 6.88 2.50 -21.09
C ASN A 346 5.36 2.34 -20.97
N SER A 347 4.70 3.03 -20.04
CA SER A 347 3.27 2.91 -19.78
C SER A 347 2.61 4.28 -19.66
N ASN A 348 1.31 4.34 -19.93
CA ASN A 348 0.56 5.57 -19.69
C ASN A 348 0.59 6.00 -18.21
N ALA A 349 0.66 5.05 -17.26
CA ALA A 349 0.74 5.38 -15.84
C ALA A 349 2.04 6.11 -15.49
N GLN A 350 3.17 5.64 -16.03
CA GLN A 350 4.46 6.31 -15.91
C GLN A 350 4.46 7.69 -16.56
N ALA A 351 3.91 7.81 -17.78
CA ALA A 351 3.79 9.11 -18.44
C ALA A 351 2.91 10.10 -17.66
N VAL A 352 1.80 9.63 -17.08
CA VAL A 352 0.98 10.45 -16.18
C VAL A 352 1.81 10.93 -14.99
N ALA A 353 2.53 10.04 -14.32
CA ALA A 353 3.33 10.42 -13.16
C ALA A 353 4.42 11.44 -13.51
N LEU A 354 5.08 11.27 -14.65
CA LEU A 354 6.08 12.22 -15.17
C LEU A 354 5.47 13.60 -15.46
N TYR A 355 4.28 13.66 -16.08
CA TYR A 355 3.58 14.94 -16.27
C TYR A 355 3.25 15.62 -14.93
N LEU A 356 2.76 14.86 -13.95
CA LEU A 356 2.42 15.38 -12.64
C LEU A 356 3.65 15.87 -11.89
N ALA A 357 4.75 15.12 -11.95
CA ALA A 357 6.02 15.50 -11.36
C ALA A 357 6.60 16.74 -12.02
N GLN A 358 6.58 16.84 -13.34
CA GLN A 358 7.06 18.03 -14.04
C GLN A 358 6.24 19.27 -13.65
N ALA A 359 4.92 19.14 -13.50
CA ALA A 359 4.07 20.25 -13.08
C ALA A 359 4.23 20.63 -11.60
N LEU A 360 4.75 19.72 -10.78
CA LEU A 360 4.95 19.88 -9.34
C LEU A 360 6.43 20.01 -8.95
N GLU A 361 7.37 19.95 -9.89
CA GLU A 361 8.81 19.91 -9.59
C GLU A 361 9.19 18.84 -8.54
N LEU A 362 8.56 17.66 -8.61
CA LEU A 362 8.80 16.54 -7.69
C LEU A 362 9.53 15.39 -8.39
N PRO A 363 10.43 14.66 -7.70
CA PRO A 363 10.98 13.42 -8.25
C PRO A 363 9.91 12.32 -8.33
N VAL A 364 10.06 11.42 -9.32
CA VAL A 364 9.19 10.25 -9.51
C VAL A 364 9.99 8.98 -9.31
N TRP A 365 9.45 8.07 -8.51
CA TRP A 365 9.99 6.74 -8.30
C TRP A 365 9.08 5.69 -8.94
N LEU A 366 9.69 4.71 -9.60
CA LEU A 366 9.05 3.51 -10.11
C LEU A 366 9.38 2.34 -9.18
N ASP A 367 8.37 1.80 -8.53
CA ASP A 367 8.44 0.57 -7.73
C ASP A 367 7.90 -0.59 -8.57
N ARG A 368 8.80 -1.41 -9.11
CA ARG A 368 8.45 -2.54 -9.95
C ARG A 368 8.54 -3.83 -9.16
N ARG A 369 7.43 -4.59 -9.13
CA ARG A 369 7.36 -5.88 -8.44
C ARG A 369 6.88 -6.98 -9.38
N ASP A 370 7.50 -8.14 -9.27
CA ASP A 370 7.07 -9.34 -9.96
C ASP A 370 6.13 -10.16 -9.06
N SER A 371 4.98 -10.55 -9.60
CA SER A 371 3.96 -11.38 -8.93
C SER A 371 4.02 -12.86 -9.31
#